data_AF-W1YHJ9-F1
#
_entry.id   AF-W1YHJ9-F1
#
_cell.length_a   1.000
_cell.length_b   1.000
_cell.length_c   1.000
_cell.angle_alpha   90.00
_cell.angle_beta   90.00
_cell.angle_gamma   90.00
#
_symmetry.space_group_name_H-M   'P 1'
#
loop_
_entity.id
_entity.type
_entity.pdbx_description
1 polymer ?
#
loop_
_entity_poly.entity_id
_entity_poly.type
_entity_poly.pdbx_seq_one_letter_code
_entity_poly.pdbx_strand_id
1 'polypeptide(L)' 'NYINAHGTSTGLNDKNETLAIKELFGDHAKDIAVNSTKSMTGHLLGAAGAIETIVMAMAIETGKVHPTI' A
#
# COMPACT_ATOMS: atom_id res chain seq x y z
N ASN A 1 5.46 -0.95 -10.53
CA ASN A 1 4.15 -0.48 -11.01
C ASN A 1 3.15 -0.21 -9.89
N TYR A 2 3.07 -1.04 -8.84
CA TYR A 2 2.08 -0.87 -7.77
C TYR A 2 2.63 -1.32 -6.40
N ILE A 3 2.32 -0.58 -5.33
CA ILE A 3 2.61 -0.90 -3.93
C ILE A 3 1.31 -0.78 -3.12
N ASN A 4 0.95 -1.86 -2.40
CA ASN A 4 -0.01 -1.79 -1.30
C ASN A 4 0.76 -1.48 -0.02
N ALA A 5 0.70 -0.24 0.42
CA ALA A 5 1.47 0.27 1.54
C ALA A 5 0.97 -0.27 2.88
N HIS A 6 1.85 -0.25 3.88
CA HIS A 6 1.47 -0.51 5.26
C HIS A 6 0.42 0.50 5.73
N GLY A 7 0.60 1.80 5.46
CA GLY A 7 -0.42 2.84 5.49
C GLY A 7 -1.41 2.73 6.66
N THR A 8 -0.94 2.97 7.88
CA THR A 8 -1.72 2.79 9.12
C THR A 8 -2.55 4.02 9.51
N SER A 9 -2.55 5.07 8.68
CA SER A 9 -3.18 6.36 8.99
C SER A 9 -2.54 7.04 10.21
N THR A 10 -1.24 6.82 10.40
CA THR A 10 -0.47 7.50 11.45
C THR A 10 0.56 8.42 10.81
N GLY A 11 0.53 9.70 11.19
CA GLY A 11 1.26 10.74 10.46
C GLY A 11 2.77 10.51 10.38
N LEU A 12 3.38 9.91 11.40
CA LEU A 12 4.81 9.59 11.38
C LEU A 12 5.11 8.38 10.50
N ASN A 13 4.34 7.29 10.62
CA ASN A 13 4.53 6.09 9.81
C ASN A 13 4.37 6.40 8.33
N ASP A 14 3.25 7.02 7.94
CA ASP A 14 2.89 7.19 6.54
C ASP A 14 3.87 8.15 5.83
N LYS A 15 4.40 9.14 6.58
CA LYS A 15 5.52 9.98 6.12
C LYS A 15 6.79 9.17 5.92
N ASN A 16 7.19 8.35 6.90
CA ASN A 16 8.42 7.57 6.83
C ASN A 16 8.36 6.50 5.73
N GLU A 17 7.22 5.83 5.57
CA GLU A 17 6.98 4.87 4.50
C GLU A 17 7.07 5.55 3.12
N THR A 18 6.46 6.73 2.97
CA THR A 18 6.57 7.52 1.74
C THR A 18 8.03 7.92 1.44
N LEU A 19 8.79 8.33 2.46
CA LEU A 19 10.20 8.67 2.30
C LEU A 19 11.04 7.45 1.91
N ALA A 20 10.82 6.30 2.53
CA ALA A 20 11.51 5.06 2.20
C ALA A 20 11.24 4.62 0.75
N ILE A 21 9.98 4.72 0.28
CA ILE A 21 9.62 4.45 -1.12
C ILE A 21 10.37 5.41 -2.06
N LYS A 22 10.40 6.71 -1.75
CA LYS A 22 11.10 7.72 -2.57
C LYS A 22 12.61 7.52 -2.58
N GLU A 23 13.20 7.16 -1.45
CA GLU A 23 14.63 6.90 -1.33
C GLU A 23 15.04 5.66 -2.15
N LEU A 24 14.25 4.59 -2.06
CA LEU A 24 14.53 3.34 -2.77
C LEU A 24 14.35 3.46 -4.29
N PHE A 25 13.27 4.10 -4.74
CA PHE A 25 12.90 4.15 -6.16
C PHE A 25 13.30 5.45 -6.87
N GLY A 26 13.79 6.46 -6.15
CA GLY A 26 14.18 7.74 -6.72
C GLY A 26 13.06 8.39 -7.54
N ASP A 27 13.38 8.88 -8.74
CA ASP A 27 12.38 9.49 -9.63
C ASP A 27 11.28 8.53 -10.07
N HIS A 28 11.55 7.22 -10.16
CA HIS A 28 10.55 6.23 -10.55
C HIS A 28 9.42 6.11 -9.50
N ALA A 29 9.64 6.55 -8.26
CA ALA A 29 8.59 6.55 -7.24
C ALA A 29 7.33 7.33 -7.66
N LYS A 30 7.48 8.32 -8.55
CA LYS A 30 6.36 9.14 -9.07
C LYS A 30 5.45 8.35 -10.03
N ASP A 31 5.97 7.28 -10.64
CA ASP A 31 5.25 6.45 -11.60
C ASP A 31 4.66 5.18 -10.97
N ILE A 32 4.93 4.94 -9.69
CA ILE A 32 4.41 3.80 -8.94
C ILE A 32 3.07 4.16 -8.31
N ALA A 33 2.02 3.41 -8.64
CA ALA A 33 0.75 3.54 -7.93
C ALA A 33 0.91 3.05 -6.48
N VAL A 34 0.40 3.81 -5.51
CA VAL A 34 0.44 3.44 -4.08
C VAL A 34 -0.96 3.60 -3.48
N ASN A 35 -1.42 2.60 -2.72
CA ASN A 35 -2.65 2.69 -1.93
C ASN A 35 -2.44 2.04 -0.54
N SER A 36 -3.48 2.02 0.30
CA SER A 36 -3.53 1.20 1.51
C SER A 36 -4.86 0.47 1.62
N THR A 37 -4.84 -0.87 1.69
CA THR A 37 -6.05 -1.67 2.00
C THR A 37 -6.64 -1.34 3.37
N LYS A 38 -5.80 -0.93 4.33
CA LYS A 38 -6.24 -0.62 5.70
C LYS A 38 -7.20 0.55 5.77
N SER A 39 -7.24 1.43 4.76
CA SER A 39 -8.23 2.50 4.72
C SER A 39 -9.67 1.99 4.66
N MET A 40 -9.88 0.80 4.07
CA MET A 40 -11.19 0.18 3.93
C MET A 40 -11.45 -0.87 5.02
N THR A 41 -10.41 -1.57 5.48
CA THR A 41 -10.54 -2.73 6.38
C THR A 41 -10.15 -2.45 7.83
N GLY A 42 -9.54 -1.30 8.10
CA GLY A 42 -8.81 -1.04 9.35
C GLY A 42 -7.53 -1.87 9.46
N HIS A 43 -6.81 -1.68 10.57
CA HIS A 43 -5.58 -2.42 10.84
C HIS A 43 -5.86 -3.76 11.54
N LEU A 44 -5.89 -4.83 10.76
CA LEU A 44 -6.21 -6.19 11.22
C LEU A 44 -5.06 -6.91 11.98
N LEU A 45 -4.09 -6.15 12.51
CA LEU A 45 -2.93 -6.67 13.25
C LEU A 45 -2.25 -7.84 12.50
N GLY A 46 -2.11 -9.00 13.13
CA GLY A 46 -1.47 -10.18 12.54
C GLY A 46 -2.17 -10.72 11.29
N ALA A 47 -3.45 -10.42 11.09
CA ALA A 47 -4.19 -10.83 9.88
C ALA A 47 -3.99 -9.86 8.69
N ALA A 48 -3.42 -8.67 8.90
CA ALA A 48 -3.25 -7.66 7.86
C ALA A 48 -2.45 -8.21 6.66
N GLY A 49 -1.33 -8.90 6.93
CA GLY A 49 -0.49 -9.46 5.87
C GLY A 49 -1.22 -10.48 4.98
N ALA A 50 -2.08 -11.33 5.56
CA ALA A 50 -2.85 -12.31 4.79
C ALA A 50 -3.88 -11.62 3.88
N ILE A 51 -4.64 -10.67 4.41
CA ILE A 51 -5.66 -9.93 3.65
C ILE A 51 -5.00 -9.09 2.55
N GLU A 52 -3.92 -8.38 2.85
CA GLU A 52 -3.20 -7.54 1.89
C GLU A 52 -2.56 -8.37 0.77
N THR A 53 -2.06 -9.57 1.09
CA THR A 53 -1.55 -10.52 0.08
C THR A 53 -2.65 -10.99 -0.86
N ILE A 54 -3.83 -11.33 -0.33
CA ILE A 54 -4.99 -11.71 -1.15
C ILE A 54 -5.39 -10.55 -2.06
N VAL A 55 -5.46 -9.33 -1.52
CA VAL A 55 -5.78 -8.12 -2.31
C VAL A 55 -4.76 -7.90 -3.43
N MET A 56 -3.47 -8.11 -3.17
CA MET A 56 -2.43 -8.04 -4.21
C MET A 56 -2.61 -9.11 -5.29
N ALA A 57 -2.93 -10.35 -4.90
CA ALA A 57 -3.22 -11.42 -5.86
C ALA A 57 -4.42 -11.07 -6.75
N MET A 58 -5.50 -10.55 -6.15
CA MET A 58 -6.68 -10.08 -6.88
C MET A 58 -6.35 -8.91 -7.81
N ALA A 59 -5.46 -8.01 -7.41
CA ALA A 59 -5.03 -6.89 -8.26
C ALA A 59 -4.28 -7.37 -9.51
N ILE A 60 -3.45 -8.42 -9.36
CA ILE A 60 -2.76 -9.06 -10.49
C ILE A 60 -3.75 -9.78 -11.39
N GLU A 61 -4.66 -10.58 -10.80
CA GLU A 61 -5.64 -11.37 -11.56
C GLU A 61 -6.62 -10.49 -12.35
N THR A 62 -7.07 -9.39 -11.75
CA THR A 62 -8.12 -8.53 -12.34
C THR A 62 -7.57 -7.31 -13.09
N GLY A 63 -6.30 -6.98 -12.89
CA GLY A 63 -5.69 -5.75 -13.38
C GLY A 63 -6.26 -4.47 -12.75
N LYS A 64 -6.95 -4.57 -11.60
CA LYS A 64 -7.62 -3.45 -10.92
C LYS A 64 -7.00 -3.19 -9.56
N VAL A 65 -6.79 -1.92 -9.23
CA VAL A 65 -6.30 -1.46 -7.93
C VAL A 65 -7.42 -0.68 -7.24
N HIS A 66 -7.69 -1.00 -5.97
CA HIS A 66 -8.71 -0.29 -5.18
C HIS A 66 -8.20 1.08 -4.70
N PRO A 67 -9.09 2.04 -4.39
CA PRO A 67 -8.67 3.33 -3.85
C PRO A 67 -8.27 3.23 -2.37
N THR A 68 -7.55 4.24 -1.90
CA THR A 68 -7.48 4.58 -0.46
C THR A 68 -8.65 5.52 -0.17
N ILE A 69 -9.45 5.27 0.88
CA ILE A 69 -10.67 6.03 1.24
C ILE A 69 -10.58 6.74 2.59
#